data_AF-A0A928HGQ6-F1
#
_entry.id   AF-A0A928HGQ6-F1
#
_cell.length_a   1.000
_cell.length_b   1.000
_cell.length_c   1.000
_cell.angle_alpha   90.00
_cell.angle_beta   90.00
_cell.angle_gamma   90.00
#
_symmetry.space_group_name_H-M   'P 1'
#
loop_
_entity.id
_entity.type
_entity.pdbx_description
1 polymer ?
#
loop_
_entity_poly.entity_id
_entity_poly.type
_entity_poly.pdbx_seq_one_letter_code
_entity_poly.pdbx_strand_id
1 'polypeptide(L)'
;MKRPPIPTFPEDDAYRQQLLADAGLPPEQHKRIRSIIGPSEIQTIVRTFQKSMTFYQPGIRPPELRHQKDTHGLENVKARTFRANLHIHTRHSDGRLSIPQLLYQASAYANSVAEVITKDTPAPFAPFTIGIMDHNRVEGCAEAIRLIWESPRRYRNLRVILGSEVTVRIHRIYDFQLREKRGVHFLLTGITPESEPIRELLRPFANVPRPTRHTYTQSPSVSLTQIAQMFEVQKFGSLSMAHPSRIQLQKFLCKPEYTTEAMRQYIHLFHEILGKRALYVEAFYQAYSRNLALNVQELRTILETTAAERLLVAGGMDTHGANIFYNMASPAFQI
;
A
#
# COMPACT_ATOMS: atom_id res chain seq x y z
N MET A 1 -1.40 -9.09 -32.22
CA MET A 1 -0.48 -9.89 -31.38
C MET A 1 -1.29 -10.68 -30.37
N LYS A 2 -1.01 -11.97 -30.14
CA LYS A 2 -1.70 -12.76 -29.11
C LYS A 2 -1.27 -12.28 -27.72
N ARG A 3 -2.23 -12.05 -26.81
CA ARG A 3 -1.94 -11.73 -25.41
C ARG A 3 -1.09 -12.86 -24.80
N PRO A 4 -0.06 -12.52 -24.00
CA PRO A 4 0.70 -13.55 -23.30
C PRO A 4 -0.19 -14.30 -22.31
N PRO A 5 0.14 -15.57 -22.02
CA PRO A 5 -0.56 -16.32 -20.97
C PRO A 5 -0.40 -15.60 -19.64
N ILE A 6 -1.49 -15.50 -18.88
CA ILE A 6 -1.48 -14.95 -17.53
C ILE A 6 -0.80 -16.01 -16.63
N PRO A 7 0.33 -15.70 -15.97
CA PRO A 7 0.94 -16.56 -14.97
C PRO A 7 -0.10 -16.94 -13.92
N THR A 8 -0.08 -18.20 -13.55
CA THR A 8 -0.90 -18.72 -12.47
C THR A 8 -0.11 -18.68 -11.18
N PHE A 9 -0.78 -18.35 -10.08
CA PHE A 9 -0.24 -18.42 -8.73
C PHE A 9 -1.07 -19.41 -7.92
N PRO A 10 -0.87 -20.74 -8.08
CA PRO A 10 -1.66 -21.76 -7.38
C PRO A 10 -1.56 -21.65 -5.86
N GLU A 11 -0.40 -21.19 -5.36
CA GLU A 11 -0.14 -20.87 -3.95
C GLU A 11 -1.20 -19.91 -3.36
N ASP A 12 -1.74 -19.01 -4.19
CA ASP A 12 -2.73 -18.01 -3.78
C ASP A 12 -4.18 -18.55 -3.83
N ASP A 13 -4.41 -19.77 -4.35
CA ASP A 13 -5.76 -20.35 -4.37
C ASP A 13 -6.26 -20.65 -2.96
N ALA A 14 -5.38 -21.12 -2.05
CA ALA A 14 -5.72 -21.32 -0.64
C ALA A 14 -6.08 -19.99 0.06
N TYR A 15 -5.42 -18.90 -0.31
CA TYR A 15 -5.76 -17.56 0.19
C TYR A 15 -7.17 -17.14 -0.26
N ARG A 16 -7.47 -17.27 -1.55
CA ARG A 16 -8.79 -16.92 -2.10
C ARG A 16 -9.91 -17.81 -1.57
N GLN A 17 -9.65 -19.11 -1.35
CA GLN A 17 -10.59 -20.02 -0.70
C GLN A 17 -10.94 -19.54 0.71
N GLN A 18 -9.93 -19.16 1.51
CA GLN A 18 -10.14 -18.62 2.85
C GLN A 18 -10.95 -17.32 2.81
N LEU A 19 -10.63 -16.40 1.90
CA LEU A 19 -11.39 -15.15 1.76
C LEU A 19 -12.88 -15.38 1.50
N LEU A 20 -13.22 -16.35 0.64
CA LEU A 20 -14.61 -16.68 0.38
C LEU A 20 -15.27 -17.36 1.59
N ALA A 21 -14.58 -18.31 2.23
CA ALA A 21 -15.07 -18.98 3.43
C ALA A 21 -15.41 -17.97 4.54
N ASP A 22 -14.48 -17.05 4.83
CA ASP A 22 -14.66 -16.01 5.86
C ASP A 22 -15.84 -15.09 5.52
N ALA A 23 -16.01 -14.76 4.23
CA ALA A 23 -17.10 -13.91 3.75
C ALA A 23 -18.47 -14.63 3.66
N GLY A 24 -18.56 -15.91 4.04
CA GLY A 24 -19.78 -16.73 3.91
C GLY A 24 -20.13 -17.09 2.46
N LEU A 25 -19.14 -17.09 1.56
CA LEU A 25 -19.26 -17.41 0.14
C LEU A 25 -18.66 -18.80 -0.17
N PRO A 26 -19.09 -19.47 -1.26
CA PRO A 26 -18.64 -20.83 -1.56
C PRO A 26 -17.14 -20.90 -1.93
N PRO A 27 -16.25 -21.53 -1.13
CA PRO A 27 -14.80 -21.50 -1.32
C PRO A 27 -14.32 -22.14 -2.63
N GLU A 28 -15.04 -23.13 -3.15
CA GLU A 28 -14.75 -23.78 -4.42
C GLU A 28 -14.84 -22.79 -5.61
N GLN A 29 -15.54 -21.67 -5.44
CA GLN A 29 -15.66 -20.60 -6.42
C GLN A 29 -14.53 -19.55 -6.33
N HIS A 30 -13.42 -19.82 -5.63
CA HIS A 30 -12.26 -18.92 -5.50
C HIS A 30 -11.75 -18.34 -6.83
N LYS A 31 -11.95 -19.05 -7.95
CA LYS A 31 -11.57 -18.57 -9.29
C LYS A 31 -12.36 -17.31 -9.73
N ARG A 32 -13.52 -17.04 -9.15
CA ARG A 32 -14.31 -15.82 -9.41
C ARG A 32 -13.59 -14.57 -8.90
N ILE A 33 -12.89 -14.66 -7.77
CA ILE A 33 -12.15 -13.54 -7.20
C ILE A 33 -10.67 -13.53 -7.60
N ARG A 34 -10.31 -14.04 -8.79
CA ARG A 34 -8.92 -14.06 -9.29
C ARG A 34 -8.26 -12.69 -9.38
N SER A 35 -9.05 -11.61 -9.50
CA SER A 35 -8.53 -10.25 -9.44
C SER A 35 -8.05 -9.86 -8.04
N ILE A 36 -8.44 -10.58 -6.99
CA ILE A 36 -7.85 -10.44 -5.65
C ILE A 36 -6.60 -11.31 -5.60
N ILE A 37 -5.46 -10.71 -5.30
CA ILE A 37 -4.16 -11.37 -5.35
C ILE A 37 -3.64 -11.72 -3.96
N GLY A 38 -2.97 -12.87 -3.86
CA GLY A 38 -2.39 -13.35 -2.62
C GLY A 38 -0.91 -12.99 -2.49
N PRO A 39 -0.28 -13.42 -1.39
CA PRO A 39 1.10 -13.06 -1.06
C PRO A 39 2.11 -13.39 -2.17
N SER A 40 1.94 -14.50 -2.89
CA SER A 40 2.90 -14.93 -3.91
C SER A 40 2.86 -14.03 -5.14
N GLU A 41 1.68 -13.70 -5.66
CA GLU A 41 1.51 -12.76 -6.77
C GLU A 41 1.97 -11.35 -6.38
N ILE A 42 1.66 -10.89 -5.15
CA ILE A 42 2.12 -9.60 -4.62
C ILE A 42 3.65 -9.53 -4.62
N GLN A 43 4.32 -10.52 -4.02
CA GLN A 43 5.77 -10.55 -3.94
C GLN A 43 6.40 -10.57 -5.35
N THR A 44 5.78 -11.28 -6.29
CA THR A 44 6.24 -11.36 -7.67
C THR A 44 6.16 -9.99 -8.36
N ILE A 45 5.02 -9.30 -8.27
CA ILE A 45 4.84 -7.95 -8.83
C ILE A 45 5.86 -6.98 -8.23
N VAL A 46 5.97 -6.94 -6.90
CA VAL A 46 6.87 -6.01 -6.22
C VAL A 46 8.34 -6.29 -6.56
N ARG A 47 8.75 -7.56 -6.62
CA ARG A 47 10.12 -7.94 -6.98
C ARG A 47 10.45 -7.62 -8.44
N THR A 48 9.53 -7.87 -9.37
CA THR A 48 9.73 -7.60 -10.80
C THR A 48 9.87 -6.11 -11.08
N PHE A 49 9.09 -5.28 -10.39
CA PHE A 49 9.09 -3.82 -10.58
C PHE A 49 9.83 -3.07 -9.50
N GLN A 50 10.63 -3.75 -8.68
CA GLN A 50 11.43 -3.08 -7.67
C GLN A 50 12.23 -1.97 -8.35
N LYS A 51 12.23 -0.79 -7.74
CA LYS A 51 12.92 0.40 -8.25
C LYS A 51 12.34 1.03 -9.54
N SER A 52 11.21 0.56 -10.07
CA SER A 52 10.56 1.14 -11.24
C SER A 52 9.67 2.33 -10.87
N MET A 53 10.21 3.54 -10.98
CA MET A 53 9.48 4.77 -10.65
C MET A 53 8.23 4.96 -11.53
N THR A 54 8.32 4.68 -12.83
CA THR A 54 7.19 4.85 -13.76
C THR A 54 6.06 3.86 -13.49
N PHE A 55 6.37 2.69 -12.92
CA PHE A 55 5.37 1.70 -12.54
C PHE A 55 4.53 2.16 -11.34
N TYR A 56 5.15 2.84 -10.37
CA TYR A 56 4.52 3.24 -9.11
C TYR A 56 4.12 4.72 -9.01
N GLN A 57 4.50 5.57 -9.97
CA GLN A 57 4.18 7.00 -9.94
C GLN A 57 3.38 7.44 -11.16
N PRO A 58 2.27 8.19 -11.00
CA PRO A 58 1.49 8.74 -12.10
C PRO A 58 2.27 9.70 -13.01
N GLY A 59 3.29 10.35 -12.44
CA GLY A 59 4.17 11.30 -13.12
C GLY A 59 5.04 12.08 -12.14
N ILE A 60 5.92 12.91 -12.66
CA ILE A 60 6.81 13.83 -11.97
C ILE A 60 6.00 15.07 -11.60
N ARG A 61 6.23 15.61 -10.40
CA ARG A 61 5.59 16.86 -9.99
C ARG A 61 6.08 18.03 -10.87
N PRO A 62 5.18 18.74 -11.56
CA PRO A 62 5.55 19.92 -12.32
C PRO A 62 6.12 21.02 -11.40
N PRO A 63 7.11 21.82 -11.86
CA PRO A 63 7.72 22.89 -11.08
C PRO A 63 6.71 23.85 -10.42
N GLU A 64 5.66 24.21 -11.14
CA GLU A 64 4.59 25.12 -10.71
C GLU A 64 3.73 24.56 -9.56
N LEU A 65 3.69 23.23 -9.39
CA LEU A 65 2.94 22.58 -8.32
C LEU A 65 3.82 22.20 -7.11
N ARG A 66 5.11 22.59 -7.08
CA ARG A 66 6.05 22.24 -5.99
C ARG A 66 5.56 22.61 -4.58
N HIS A 67 4.82 23.70 -4.47
CA HIS A 67 4.25 24.18 -3.20
C HIS A 67 2.95 23.47 -2.81
N GLN A 68 2.31 22.79 -3.76
CA GLN A 68 1.08 22.04 -3.51
C GLN A 68 1.44 20.64 -3.01
N LYS A 69 0.85 20.28 -1.87
CA LYS A 69 1.00 18.95 -1.31
C LYS A 69 0.28 17.96 -2.20
N ASP A 70 0.87 16.79 -2.32
CA ASP A 70 0.20 15.64 -2.87
C ASP A 70 -0.35 15.86 -4.32
N THR A 71 0.42 16.62 -5.11
CA THR A 71 0.29 16.76 -6.58
C THR A 71 1.40 16.06 -7.37
N HIS A 72 1.11 15.63 -8.60
CA HIS A 72 2.04 15.03 -9.57
C HIS A 72 1.52 15.23 -11.00
N GLY A 73 2.39 15.03 -12.00
CA GLY A 73 1.99 14.90 -13.40
C GLY A 73 1.29 13.57 -13.69
N LEU A 74 0.81 13.41 -14.93
CA LEU A 74 0.08 12.22 -15.40
C LEU A 74 0.73 11.57 -16.61
N GLU A 75 1.96 11.92 -16.95
CA GLU A 75 2.64 11.38 -18.13
C GLU A 75 2.69 9.85 -18.12
N ASN A 76 2.86 9.21 -16.96
CA ASN A 76 2.89 7.74 -16.87
C ASN A 76 1.49 7.13 -16.94
N VAL A 77 0.46 7.87 -16.49
CA VAL A 77 -0.95 7.48 -16.67
C VAL A 77 -1.33 7.53 -18.15
N LYS A 78 -0.99 8.63 -18.84
CA LYS A 78 -1.23 8.82 -20.27
C LYS A 78 -0.45 7.81 -21.12
N ALA A 79 0.79 7.51 -20.72
CA ALA A 79 1.63 6.50 -21.35
C ALA A 79 1.27 5.05 -20.97
N ARG A 80 0.33 4.85 -20.04
CA ARG A 80 -0.08 3.52 -19.52
C ARG A 80 1.07 2.74 -18.88
N THR A 81 2.09 3.44 -18.38
CA THR A 81 3.25 2.88 -17.67
C THR A 81 3.05 2.87 -16.15
N PHE A 82 2.18 3.74 -15.63
CA PHE A 82 1.71 3.68 -14.25
C PHE A 82 0.81 2.46 -14.07
N ARG A 83 1.28 1.47 -13.30
CA ARG A 83 0.69 0.14 -13.26
C ARG A 83 0.48 -0.40 -11.83
N ALA A 84 0.88 0.33 -10.81
CA ALA A 84 0.48 0.04 -9.44
C ALA A 84 0.29 1.28 -8.56
N ASN A 85 -0.78 1.27 -7.77
CA ASN A 85 -1.00 2.16 -6.64
C ASN A 85 -1.30 1.32 -5.39
N LEU A 86 -0.27 0.97 -4.62
CA LEU A 86 -0.40 -0.01 -3.54
C LEU A 86 -1.00 0.57 -2.24
N HIS A 87 -1.31 1.87 -2.22
CA HIS A 87 -1.74 2.58 -1.01
C HIS A 87 -2.87 3.57 -1.34
N ILE A 88 -4.11 3.10 -1.20
CA ILE A 88 -5.33 3.87 -1.45
C ILE A 88 -6.28 3.78 -0.25
N HIS A 89 -6.82 4.93 0.14
CA HIS A 89 -7.82 5.10 1.18
C HIS A 89 -9.20 5.27 0.58
N THR A 90 -10.20 4.81 1.31
CA THR A 90 -11.60 4.85 0.91
C THR A 90 -12.43 5.52 1.99
N ARG A 91 -13.74 5.64 1.76
CA ARG A 91 -14.69 6.16 2.75
C ARG A 91 -14.80 5.29 4.01
N HIS A 92 -14.21 4.08 4.02
CA HIS A 92 -14.13 3.26 5.23
C HIS A 92 -13.12 3.82 6.23
N SER A 93 -12.19 4.68 5.81
CA SER A 93 -11.36 5.49 6.70
C SER A 93 -11.51 7.00 6.39
N ASP A 94 -10.55 7.61 5.71
CA ASP A 94 -10.45 9.04 5.44
C ASP A 94 -10.28 9.39 3.95
N GLY A 95 -10.44 8.41 3.07
CA GLY A 95 -10.53 8.63 1.63
C GLY A 95 -11.91 9.11 1.16
N ARG A 96 -12.00 9.60 -0.07
CA ARG A 96 -13.25 10.10 -0.67
C ARG A 96 -13.94 9.11 -1.60
N LEU A 97 -13.23 8.10 -2.10
CA LEU A 97 -13.80 7.05 -2.94
C LEU A 97 -14.56 6.02 -2.09
N SER A 98 -15.78 5.67 -2.48
CA SER A 98 -16.38 4.40 -2.05
C SER A 98 -15.72 3.22 -2.76
N ILE A 99 -15.86 2.00 -2.23
CA ILE A 99 -15.31 0.79 -2.88
C ILE A 99 -15.85 0.60 -4.31
N PRO A 100 -17.15 0.78 -4.61
CA PRO A 100 -17.63 0.69 -5.98
C PRO A 100 -16.98 1.71 -6.93
N GLN A 101 -16.77 2.95 -6.48
CA GLN A 101 -16.11 3.99 -7.27
C GLN A 101 -14.63 3.66 -7.52
N LEU A 102 -13.90 3.23 -6.47
CA LEU A 102 -12.52 2.78 -6.57
C LEU A 102 -12.37 1.63 -7.58
N LEU A 103 -13.15 0.56 -7.41
CA LEU A 103 -13.10 -0.62 -8.28
C LEU A 103 -13.51 -0.30 -9.71
N TYR A 104 -14.46 0.62 -9.93
CA TYR A 104 -14.83 1.09 -11.26
C TYR A 104 -13.68 1.83 -11.95
N GLN A 105 -13.12 2.85 -11.31
CA GLN A 105 -12.01 3.62 -11.89
C GLN A 105 -10.79 2.74 -12.15
N ALA A 106 -10.42 1.90 -11.18
CA ALA A 106 -9.26 1.02 -11.29
C ALA A 106 -9.45 -0.04 -12.38
N SER A 107 -10.66 -0.61 -12.53
CA SER A 107 -10.96 -1.55 -13.62
C SER A 107 -10.92 -0.87 -14.99
N ALA A 108 -11.52 0.31 -15.13
CA ALA A 108 -11.50 1.07 -16.39
C ALA A 108 -10.05 1.35 -16.83
N TYR A 109 -9.21 1.82 -15.90
CA TYR A 109 -7.81 2.06 -16.19
C TYR A 109 -7.04 0.76 -16.49
N ALA A 110 -7.23 -0.32 -15.70
CA ALA A 110 -6.66 -1.65 -15.98
C ALA A 110 -6.99 -2.14 -17.39
N ASN A 111 -8.23 -1.94 -17.86
CA ASN A 111 -8.63 -2.32 -19.20
C ASN A 111 -7.85 -1.54 -20.27
N SER A 112 -7.71 -0.21 -20.08
CA SER A 112 -6.94 0.65 -21.00
C SER A 112 -5.46 0.26 -21.07
N VAL A 113 -4.85 -0.13 -19.95
CA VAL A 113 -3.46 -0.60 -19.93
C VAL A 113 -3.36 -1.96 -20.63
N ALA A 114 -4.34 -2.83 -20.42
CA ALA A 114 -4.35 -4.17 -21.03
C ALA A 114 -4.49 -4.15 -22.56
N GLU A 115 -4.85 -3.03 -23.19
CA GLU A 115 -4.88 -2.85 -24.64
C GLU A 115 -3.48 -2.70 -25.25
N VAL A 116 -2.52 -2.16 -24.49
CA VAL A 116 -1.15 -1.92 -24.96
C VAL A 116 -0.15 -2.98 -24.47
N ILE A 117 -0.58 -3.89 -23.59
CA ILE A 117 0.26 -4.98 -23.11
C ILE A 117 0.52 -6.01 -24.21
N THR A 118 1.79 -6.28 -24.44
CA THR A 118 2.31 -7.34 -25.31
C THR A 118 3.10 -8.37 -24.51
N LYS A 119 3.50 -9.47 -25.15
CA LYS A 119 4.39 -10.47 -24.52
C LYS A 119 5.75 -9.90 -24.08
N ASP A 120 6.18 -8.82 -24.74
CA ASP A 120 7.46 -8.15 -24.48
C ASP A 120 7.33 -7.05 -23.41
N THR A 121 6.10 -6.76 -22.96
CA THR A 121 5.88 -5.83 -21.86
C THR A 121 6.34 -6.47 -20.54
N PRO A 122 7.13 -5.77 -19.71
CA PRO A 122 7.47 -6.26 -18.38
C PRO A 122 6.21 -6.66 -17.58
N ALA A 123 6.19 -7.88 -17.04
CA ALA A 123 5.08 -8.49 -16.31
C ALA A 123 3.70 -8.23 -16.95
N PRO A 124 3.37 -8.81 -18.11
CA PRO A 124 2.15 -8.51 -18.84
C PRO A 124 0.85 -8.95 -18.12
N PHE A 125 1.00 -9.58 -16.96
CA PHE A 125 -0.08 -10.14 -16.15
C PHE A 125 -0.65 -9.21 -15.09
N ALA A 126 -0.02 -8.05 -14.86
CA ALA A 126 -0.48 -7.06 -13.89
C ALA A 126 -0.83 -5.73 -14.59
N PRO A 127 -1.94 -5.64 -15.36
CA PRO A 127 -2.27 -4.41 -16.08
C PRO A 127 -2.37 -3.20 -15.15
N PHE A 128 -3.09 -3.34 -14.05
CA PHE A 128 -3.07 -2.37 -12.96
C PHE A 128 -3.29 -3.07 -11.62
N THR A 129 -2.50 -2.73 -10.62
CA THR A 129 -2.61 -3.26 -9.25
C THR A 129 -2.96 -2.14 -8.27
N ILE A 130 -3.98 -2.35 -7.45
CA ILE A 130 -4.35 -1.44 -6.37
C ILE A 130 -4.23 -2.10 -5.01
N GLY A 131 -3.93 -1.33 -3.97
CA GLY A 131 -4.06 -1.75 -2.57
C GLY A 131 -5.13 -0.95 -1.84
N ILE A 132 -6.11 -1.64 -1.25
CA ILE A 132 -7.08 -1.04 -0.34
C ILE A 132 -6.43 -1.02 1.05
N MET A 133 -6.06 0.17 1.53
CA MET A 133 -5.20 0.37 2.71
C MET A 133 -5.83 1.35 3.70
N ASP A 134 -7.13 1.20 3.95
CA ASP A 134 -7.85 2.04 4.90
C ASP A 134 -7.20 2.02 6.29
N HIS A 135 -7.18 3.19 6.95
CA HIS A 135 -6.55 3.34 8.27
C HIS A 135 -7.23 2.46 9.33
N ASN A 136 -6.46 1.52 9.88
CA ASN A 136 -6.83 0.65 11.00
C ASN A 136 -8.15 -0.11 10.83
N ARG A 137 -8.57 -0.32 9.58
CA ARG A 137 -9.89 -0.84 9.19
C ARG A 137 -9.77 -1.72 7.95
N VAL A 138 -10.71 -2.65 7.81
CA VAL A 138 -10.71 -3.68 6.76
C VAL A 138 -12.10 -3.90 6.14
N GLU A 139 -13.10 -3.12 6.55
CA GLU A 139 -14.49 -3.19 6.10
C GLU A 139 -14.60 -2.98 4.58
N GLY A 140 -13.77 -2.09 4.02
CA GLY A 140 -13.67 -1.89 2.57
C GLY A 140 -13.15 -3.12 1.81
N CYS A 141 -12.29 -3.93 2.43
CA CYS A 141 -11.81 -5.17 1.84
C CYS A 141 -12.93 -6.22 1.75
N ALA A 142 -13.77 -6.34 2.78
CA ALA A 142 -14.93 -7.24 2.79
C ALA A 142 -15.95 -6.86 1.70
N GLU A 143 -16.23 -5.57 1.54
CA GLU A 143 -17.09 -5.06 0.46
C GLU A 143 -16.49 -5.37 -0.94
N ALA A 144 -15.18 -5.17 -1.11
CA ALA A 144 -14.50 -5.46 -2.38
C ALA A 144 -14.57 -6.94 -2.76
N ILE A 145 -14.44 -7.87 -1.79
CA ILE A 145 -14.58 -9.31 -2.03
C ILE A 145 -15.94 -9.63 -2.65
N ARG A 146 -17.03 -9.13 -2.06
CA ARG A 146 -18.41 -9.39 -2.53
C ARG A 146 -18.64 -8.83 -3.92
N LEU A 147 -18.30 -7.56 -4.16
CA LEU A 147 -18.48 -6.90 -5.46
C LEU A 147 -17.72 -7.61 -6.59
N ILE A 148 -16.49 -8.05 -6.31
CA ILE A 148 -15.67 -8.79 -7.27
C ILE A 148 -16.27 -10.18 -7.54
N TRP A 149 -16.71 -10.89 -6.50
CA TRP A 149 -17.30 -12.21 -6.64
C TRP A 149 -18.61 -12.20 -7.44
N GLU A 150 -19.43 -11.16 -7.28
CA GLU A 150 -20.67 -10.95 -8.03
C GLU A 150 -20.40 -10.66 -9.52
N SER A 151 -19.37 -9.86 -9.82
CA SER A 151 -19.06 -9.38 -11.17
C SER A 151 -17.62 -9.70 -11.64
N PRO A 152 -17.19 -10.98 -11.66
CA PRO A 152 -15.78 -11.34 -11.84
C PRO A 152 -15.20 -10.92 -13.20
N ARG A 153 -16.03 -10.96 -14.25
CA ARG A 153 -15.63 -10.53 -15.61
C ARG A 153 -15.29 -9.05 -15.68
N ARG A 154 -15.93 -8.20 -14.87
CA ARG A 154 -15.68 -6.75 -14.82
C ARG A 154 -14.29 -6.44 -14.30
N TYR A 155 -13.70 -7.31 -13.48
CA TYR A 155 -12.43 -7.05 -12.80
C TYR A 155 -11.26 -7.91 -13.31
N ARG A 156 -11.45 -8.67 -14.41
CA ARG A 156 -10.45 -9.64 -14.93
C ARG A 156 -9.04 -9.09 -15.20
N ASN A 157 -8.93 -7.81 -15.56
CA ASN A 157 -7.65 -7.15 -15.85
C ASN A 157 -7.09 -6.38 -14.64
N LEU A 158 -7.85 -6.27 -13.56
CA LEU A 158 -7.43 -5.60 -12.32
C LEU A 158 -6.76 -6.60 -11.38
N ARG A 159 -5.81 -6.12 -10.58
CA ARG A 159 -5.27 -6.81 -9.41
C ARG A 159 -5.55 -5.97 -8.17
N VAL A 160 -6.07 -6.61 -7.12
CA VAL A 160 -6.51 -5.97 -5.88
C VAL A 160 -5.81 -6.65 -4.72
N ILE A 161 -5.09 -5.85 -3.93
CA ILE A 161 -4.50 -6.25 -2.66
C ILE A 161 -5.45 -5.81 -1.56
N LEU A 162 -5.84 -6.76 -0.71
CA LEU A 162 -6.60 -6.49 0.50
C LEU A 162 -5.65 -6.21 1.65
N GLY A 163 -5.91 -5.15 2.40
CA GLY A 163 -4.99 -4.65 3.41
C GLY A 163 -5.60 -3.66 4.38
N SER A 164 -4.72 -3.05 5.16
CA SER A 164 -5.02 -1.95 6.07
C SER A 164 -3.73 -1.18 6.38
N GLU A 165 -3.82 0.14 6.49
CA GLU A 165 -2.73 0.94 7.03
C GLU A 165 -2.87 1.07 8.55
N VAL A 166 -2.01 0.37 9.29
CA VAL A 166 -2.05 0.31 10.74
C VAL A 166 -1.16 1.38 11.36
N THR A 167 -1.71 2.10 12.32
CA THR A 167 -1.01 3.12 13.11
C THR A 167 -0.28 2.50 14.30
N VAL A 168 1.03 2.64 14.29
CA VAL A 168 1.93 2.30 15.40
C VAL A 168 2.45 3.58 16.03
N ARG A 169 2.57 3.64 17.36
CA ARG A 169 3.27 4.74 18.02
C ARG A 169 4.64 4.34 18.49
N ILE A 170 5.64 5.11 18.06
CA ILE A 170 7.01 4.97 18.50
C ILE A 170 7.45 6.22 19.27
N HIS A 171 8.28 6.02 20.29
CA HIS A 171 8.94 7.10 21.04
C HIS A 171 10.47 6.97 21.00
N ARG A 172 10.95 5.86 20.43
CA ARG A 172 12.36 5.49 20.37
C ARG A 172 12.59 4.61 19.14
N ILE A 173 13.77 4.76 18.55
CA ILE A 173 14.31 3.93 17.46
C ILE A 173 15.71 3.53 17.92
N TYR A 174 15.87 2.31 18.45
CA TYR A 174 17.04 1.86 19.24
C TYR A 174 17.65 2.98 20.11
N ASP A 175 18.78 3.55 19.70
CA ASP A 175 19.53 4.54 20.47
C ASP A 175 18.94 5.96 20.39
N PHE A 176 18.02 6.19 19.45
CA PHE A 176 17.46 7.49 19.18
C PHE A 176 16.11 7.70 19.88
N GLN A 177 16.09 8.65 20.81
CA GLN A 177 14.86 9.11 21.44
C GLN A 177 14.20 10.22 20.61
N LEU A 178 12.87 10.12 20.48
CA LEU A 178 12.04 11.16 19.91
C LEU A 178 11.57 12.11 21.02
N ARG A 179 11.49 13.41 20.71
CA ARG A 179 11.00 14.46 21.61
C ARG A 179 9.55 14.21 22.08
N GLU A 180 8.79 13.46 21.30
CA GLU A 180 7.42 13.07 21.59
C GLU A 180 7.07 11.73 20.90
N LYS A 181 5.99 11.08 21.32
CA LYS A 181 5.44 9.90 20.63
C LYS A 181 5.00 10.29 19.22
N ARG A 182 5.45 9.55 18.21
CA ARG A 182 5.09 9.75 16.81
C ARG A 182 4.28 8.57 16.28
N GLY A 183 3.19 8.88 15.58
CA GLY A 183 2.48 7.91 14.77
C GLY A 183 3.30 7.60 13.53
N VAL A 184 3.55 6.32 13.31
CA VAL A 184 4.13 5.76 12.09
C VAL A 184 3.19 4.71 11.55
N HIS A 185 3.23 4.49 10.24
CA HIS A 185 2.25 3.65 9.59
C HIS A 185 2.90 2.46 8.87
N PHE A 186 2.19 1.34 8.91
CA PHE A 186 2.60 0.11 8.25
C PHE A 186 1.43 -0.45 7.45
N LEU A 187 1.70 -1.03 6.29
CA LEU A 187 0.70 -1.62 5.41
C LEU A 187 0.64 -3.12 5.66
N LEU A 188 -0.47 -3.59 6.21
CA LEU A 188 -0.85 -4.99 6.15
C LEU A 188 -1.26 -5.29 4.71
N THR A 189 -0.57 -6.21 4.04
CA THR A 189 -0.79 -6.52 2.62
C THR A 189 -1.12 -7.99 2.42
N GLY A 190 -2.16 -8.30 1.66
CA GLY A 190 -2.53 -9.69 1.34
C GLY A 190 -3.06 -10.47 2.54
N ILE A 191 -3.70 -9.76 3.48
CA ILE A 191 -4.31 -10.35 4.69
C ILE A 191 -5.68 -10.95 4.37
N THR A 192 -6.19 -11.80 5.26
CA THR A 192 -7.60 -12.21 5.32
C THR A 192 -8.35 -11.24 6.23
N PRO A 193 -9.15 -10.30 5.70
CA PRO A 193 -9.76 -9.21 6.46
C PRO A 193 -10.59 -9.66 7.67
N GLU A 194 -11.24 -10.80 7.52
CA GLU A 194 -12.20 -11.31 8.49
C GLU A 194 -11.62 -12.36 9.44
N SER A 195 -10.32 -12.67 9.36
CA SER A 195 -9.70 -13.61 10.28
C SER A 195 -9.59 -13.04 11.70
N GLU A 196 -9.73 -13.92 12.69
CA GLU A 196 -9.68 -13.55 14.11
C GLU A 196 -8.40 -12.77 14.49
N PRO A 197 -7.17 -13.15 14.05
CA PRO A 197 -5.97 -12.40 14.39
C PRO A 197 -5.99 -10.94 13.91
N ILE A 198 -6.59 -10.67 12.74
CA ILE A 198 -6.71 -9.30 12.21
C ILE A 198 -7.76 -8.52 12.99
N ARG A 199 -8.91 -9.14 13.28
CA ARG A 199 -9.97 -8.52 14.08
C ARG A 199 -9.50 -8.17 15.49
N GLU A 200 -8.72 -9.04 16.11
CA GLU A 200 -8.09 -8.80 17.42
C GLU A 200 -7.09 -7.64 17.38
N LEU A 201 -6.19 -7.63 16.39
CA LEU A 201 -5.22 -6.55 16.22
C LEU A 201 -5.91 -5.19 16.02
N LEU A 202 -7.02 -5.16 15.27
CA LEU A 202 -7.74 -3.93 14.92
C LEU A 202 -8.84 -3.55 15.93
N ARG A 203 -9.19 -4.44 16.87
CA ARG A 203 -10.21 -4.20 17.91
C ARG A 203 -10.05 -2.87 18.64
N PRO A 204 -8.84 -2.41 19.02
CA PRO A 204 -8.67 -1.12 19.69
C PRO A 204 -9.22 0.06 18.88
N PHE A 205 -9.31 -0.05 17.55
CA PHE A 205 -9.72 1.03 16.65
C PHE A 205 -11.20 1.03 16.28
N ALA A 206 -11.94 -0.06 16.57
CA ALA A 206 -13.30 -0.28 16.09
C ALA A 206 -14.26 0.88 16.41
N ASN A 207 -14.14 1.43 17.62
CA ASN A 207 -15.03 2.47 18.17
C ASN A 207 -14.43 3.87 18.17
N VAL A 208 -13.31 4.07 17.49
CA VAL A 208 -12.66 5.39 17.46
C VAL A 208 -13.28 6.19 16.31
N PRO A 209 -13.90 7.35 16.61
CA PRO A 209 -14.38 8.24 15.57
C PRO A 209 -13.24 8.61 14.63
N ARG A 210 -13.56 8.87 13.36
CA ARG A 210 -12.54 9.27 12.36
C ARG A 210 -11.64 10.37 12.97
N PRO A 211 -10.33 10.14 13.07
CA PRO A 211 -9.46 11.04 13.79
C PRO A 211 -9.50 12.42 13.14
N THR A 212 -9.74 13.45 13.95
CA THR A 212 -9.45 14.84 13.54
C THR A 212 -8.00 15.14 13.89
N ARG A 213 -7.40 16.15 13.26
CA ARG A 213 -6.00 16.56 13.51
C ARG A 213 -5.67 16.81 15.00
N HIS A 214 -6.67 17.05 15.85
CA HIS A 214 -6.52 17.38 17.26
C HIS A 214 -6.70 16.20 18.23
N THR A 215 -7.21 15.04 17.79
CA THR A 215 -7.43 13.85 18.64
C THR A 215 -6.32 12.79 18.53
N TYR A 216 -5.27 13.07 17.74
CA TYR A 216 -4.23 12.11 17.36
C TYR A 216 -3.29 11.70 18.51
N THR A 217 -3.26 12.41 19.63
CA THR A 217 -2.43 12.07 20.80
C THR A 217 -3.07 11.04 21.72
N GLN A 218 -4.39 10.86 21.64
CA GLN A 218 -5.18 9.93 22.46
C GLN A 218 -5.78 8.74 21.67
N SER A 219 -5.65 8.73 20.34
CA SER A 219 -6.15 7.60 19.54
C SER A 219 -5.47 6.30 19.99
N PRO A 220 -6.11 5.12 19.89
CA PRO A 220 -5.43 3.86 20.11
C PRO A 220 -4.27 3.67 19.11
N SER A 221 -3.33 2.80 19.46
CA SER A 221 -2.29 2.33 18.56
C SER A 221 -1.90 0.92 18.96
N VAL A 222 -1.37 0.17 18.01
CA VAL A 222 -0.71 -1.11 18.29
C VAL A 222 0.81 -0.94 18.28
N SER A 223 1.53 -1.91 18.81
CA SER A 223 2.99 -1.99 18.72
C SER A 223 3.43 -2.90 17.57
N LEU A 224 4.69 -2.75 17.13
CA LEU A 224 5.29 -3.68 16.16
C LEU A 224 5.34 -5.11 16.70
N THR A 225 5.54 -5.30 18.01
CA THR A 225 5.51 -6.62 18.66
C THR A 225 4.12 -7.26 18.56
N GLN A 226 3.04 -6.50 18.77
CA GLN A 226 1.67 -7.02 18.60
C GLN A 226 1.41 -7.45 17.15
N ILE A 227 1.92 -6.69 16.17
CA ILE A 227 1.82 -7.05 14.76
C ILE A 227 2.63 -8.33 14.47
N ALA A 228 3.84 -8.46 15.03
CA ALA A 228 4.67 -9.66 14.87
C ALA A 228 3.97 -10.91 15.44
N GLN A 229 3.42 -10.81 16.65
CA GLN A 229 2.64 -11.87 17.31
C GLN A 229 1.39 -12.26 16.49
N MET A 230 0.69 -11.27 15.91
CA MET A 230 -0.43 -11.56 15.00
C MET A 230 0.02 -12.41 13.80
N PHE A 231 1.20 -12.14 13.23
CA PHE A 231 1.75 -12.90 12.11
C PHE A 231 2.29 -14.30 12.45
N GLU A 232 2.44 -14.64 13.73
CA GLU A 232 2.76 -16.02 14.17
C GLU A 232 1.58 -16.97 13.91
N VAL A 233 0.34 -16.47 14.02
CA VAL A 233 -0.88 -17.26 13.82
C VAL A 233 -1.60 -16.95 12.51
N GLN A 234 -1.43 -15.75 11.96
CA GLN A 234 -2.02 -15.38 10.69
C GLN A 234 -1.32 -16.10 9.52
N LYS A 235 -2.09 -16.90 8.79
CA LYS A 235 -1.57 -17.72 7.69
C LYS A 235 -1.02 -16.88 6.54
N PHE A 236 -1.81 -15.90 6.09
CA PHE A 236 -1.52 -15.13 4.88
C PHE A 236 -1.17 -13.67 5.18
N GLY A 237 -0.37 -13.09 4.27
CA GLY A 237 -0.05 -11.68 4.28
C GLY A 237 1.37 -11.37 4.74
N SER A 238 1.67 -10.08 4.66
CA SER A 238 2.97 -9.50 4.96
C SER A 238 2.77 -8.08 5.51
N LEU A 239 3.82 -7.50 6.08
CA LEU A 239 3.86 -6.10 6.45
C LEU A 239 4.81 -5.33 5.55
N SER A 240 4.43 -4.10 5.21
CA SER A 240 5.28 -3.16 4.48
C SER A 240 5.34 -1.82 5.23
N MET A 241 6.42 -1.08 5.02
CA MET A 241 6.62 0.21 5.68
C MET A 241 6.02 1.33 4.83
N ALA A 242 5.04 2.06 5.37
CA ALA A 242 4.37 3.16 4.66
C ALA A 242 5.16 4.46 4.82
N HIS A 243 5.37 5.17 3.70
CA HIS A 243 5.92 6.52 3.60
C HIS A 243 6.91 6.94 4.72
N PRO A 244 7.99 6.18 5.00
CA PRO A 244 8.86 6.35 6.17
C PRO A 244 9.40 7.78 6.39
N SER A 245 9.57 8.59 5.34
CA SER A 245 10.04 9.97 5.52
C SER A 245 9.00 10.93 6.13
N ARG A 246 7.69 10.57 6.15
CA ARG A 246 6.64 11.42 6.73
C ARG A 246 6.78 11.67 8.23
N ILE A 247 7.47 10.79 8.94
CA ILE A 247 7.75 10.97 10.37
C ILE A 247 8.52 12.27 10.65
N GLN A 248 9.26 12.79 9.66
CA GLN A 248 10.10 13.99 9.77
C GLN A 248 11.09 13.89 10.94
N LEU A 249 11.89 12.82 10.96
CA LEU A 249 12.87 12.53 12.02
C LEU A 249 13.74 13.75 12.38
N GLN A 250 14.18 14.53 11.40
CA GLN A 250 14.96 15.75 11.59
C GLN A 250 14.32 16.78 12.54
N LYS A 251 12.99 16.80 12.66
CA LYS A 251 12.28 17.73 13.56
C LYS A 251 12.08 17.15 14.96
N PHE A 252 12.01 15.84 15.07
CA PHE A 252 11.55 15.16 16.29
C PHE A 252 12.64 14.38 17.00
N LEU A 253 13.80 14.18 16.38
CA LEU A 253 14.97 13.67 17.09
C LEU A 253 15.44 14.70 18.13
N CYS A 254 15.88 14.19 19.29
CA CYS A 254 16.60 15.03 20.25
C CYS A 254 17.89 15.61 19.64
N LYS A 255 18.53 14.86 18.72
CA LYS A 255 19.75 15.23 17.99
C LYS A 255 19.54 15.11 16.46
N PRO A 256 19.09 16.19 15.78
CA PRO A 256 18.74 16.19 14.35
C PRO A 256 19.86 15.75 13.39
N GLU A 257 21.12 15.94 13.77
CA GLU A 257 22.31 15.55 13.00
C GLU A 257 22.38 14.04 12.73
N TYR A 258 21.68 13.21 13.52
CA TYR A 258 21.62 11.76 13.34
C TYR A 258 20.42 11.28 12.51
N THR A 259 19.74 12.17 11.78
CA THR A 259 18.54 11.82 11.00
C THR A 259 18.76 10.63 10.05
N THR A 260 19.88 10.60 9.35
CA THR A 260 20.21 9.49 8.43
C THR A 260 20.37 8.18 9.19
N GLU A 261 21.15 8.16 10.27
CA GLU A 261 21.39 6.95 11.05
C GLU A 261 20.10 6.44 11.72
N ALA A 262 19.29 7.35 12.26
CA ALA A 262 17.99 7.03 12.82
C ALA A 262 17.04 6.44 11.75
N MET A 263 17.09 6.92 10.51
CA MET A 263 16.32 6.32 9.41
C MET A 263 16.83 4.91 9.06
N ARG A 264 18.16 4.68 9.05
CA ARG A 264 18.73 3.34 8.82
C ARG A 264 18.26 2.37 9.89
N GLN A 265 18.40 2.77 11.15
CA GLN A 265 17.96 2.01 12.31
C GLN A 265 16.44 1.78 12.32
N TYR A 266 15.64 2.72 11.83
CA TYR A 266 14.19 2.53 11.76
C TYR A 266 13.80 1.41 10.77
N ILE A 267 14.43 1.39 9.59
CA ILE A 267 14.21 0.33 8.59
C ILE A 267 14.75 -1.01 9.10
N HIS A 268 15.91 -1.01 9.77
CA HIS A 268 16.47 -2.20 10.39
C HIS A 268 15.52 -2.79 11.45
N LEU A 269 14.98 -1.96 12.35
CA LEU A 269 14.01 -2.37 13.37
C LEU A 269 12.76 -3.02 12.76
N PHE A 270 12.26 -2.44 11.66
CA PHE A 270 11.15 -3.02 10.92
C PHE A 270 11.46 -4.42 10.38
N HIS A 271 12.65 -4.61 9.81
CA HIS A 271 13.07 -5.91 9.30
C HIS A 271 13.30 -6.92 10.42
N GLU A 272 14.03 -6.54 11.48
CA GLU A 272 14.37 -7.40 12.60
C GLU A 272 13.13 -7.99 13.27
N ILE A 273 12.13 -7.15 13.58
CA ILE A 273 10.93 -7.58 14.31
C ILE A 273 10.07 -8.55 13.49
N LEU A 274 10.05 -8.43 12.16
CA LEU A 274 9.11 -9.18 11.32
C LEU A 274 9.76 -10.30 10.51
N GLY A 275 11.09 -10.27 10.36
CA GLY A 275 11.86 -11.21 9.56
C GLY A 275 11.22 -11.44 8.19
N LYS A 276 10.84 -12.70 7.92
CA LYS A 276 10.26 -13.13 6.62
C LYS A 276 8.91 -12.48 6.28
N ARG A 277 8.22 -11.85 7.24
CA ARG A 277 6.94 -11.16 7.01
C ARG A 277 7.13 -9.72 6.56
N ALA A 278 8.33 -9.14 6.68
CA ALA A 278 8.64 -7.85 6.09
C ALA A 278 8.75 -7.99 4.56
N LEU A 279 7.98 -7.19 3.81
CA LEU A 279 7.92 -7.29 2.35
C LEU A 279 8.66 -6.16 1.65
N TYR A 280 8.19 -4.92 1.80
CA TYR A 280 8.78 -3.77 1.12
C TYR A 280 8.78 -2.50 1.98
N VAL A 281 9.63 -1.56 1.56
CA VAL A 281 9.63 -0.18 2.04
C VAL A 281 9.10 0.74 0.93
N GLU A 282 8.16 1.61 1.25
CA GLU A 282 7.58 2.55 0.30
C GLU A 282 8.57 3.69 -0.01
N ALA A 283 9.24 3.58 -1.15
CA ALA A 283 10.22 4.57 -1.61
C ALA A 283 9.64 5.49 -2.71
N PHE A 284 8.65 5.03 -3.48
CA PHE A 284 8.04 5.80 -4.55
C PHE A 284 6.77 6.51 -4.06
N TYR A 285 6.97 7.41 -3.11
CA TYR A 285 5.90 8.13 -2.44
C TYR A 285 5.90 9.63 -2.74
N GLN A 286 4.70 10.21 -2.81
CA GLN A 286 4.48 11.58 -3.26
C GLN A 286 5.09 12.67 -2.37
N ALA A 287 5.13 12.47 -1.04
CA ALA A 287 5.62 13.51 -0.13
C ALA A 287 7.14 13.71 -0.22
N TYR A 288 7.88 12.78 -0.85
CA TYR A 288 9.32 12.87 -1.05
C TYR A 288 9.72 13.94 -2.09
N SER A 289 8.78 14.75 -2.57
CA SER A 289 9.04 15.87 -3.51
C SER A 289 8.91 17.27 -2.90
N ARG A 290 8.70 17.39 -1.57
CA ARG A 290 8.56 18.71 -0.88
C ARG A 290 9.83 19.56 -0.80
N ASN A 291 11.02 18.96 -0.73
CA ASN A 291 12.30 19.68 -0.62
C ASN A 291 13.41 18.86 -1.28
N LEU A 292 13.72 19.16 -2.55
CA LEU A 292 14.54 18.30 -3.42
C LEU A 292 15.87 17.85 -2.80
N ALA A 293 16.56 18.71 -2.03
CA ALA A 293 17.86 18.35 -1.44
C ALA A 293 17.75 17.40 -0.23
N LEU A 294 16.92 17.73 0.77
CA LEU A 294 16.70 16.88 1.95
C LEU A 294 16.07 15.54 1.57
N ASN A 295 15.17 15.57 0.59
CA ASN A 295 14.46 14.37 0.18
C ASN A 295 15.31 13.42 -0.67
N VAL A 296 16.34 13.91 -1.37
CA VAL A 296 17.28 13.04 -2.10
C VAL A 296 18.16 12.26 -1.13
N GLN A 297 18.65 12.87 -0.06
CA GLN A 297 19.46 12.15 0.94
C GLN A 297 18.60 11.16 1.75
N GLU A 298 17.38 11.53 2.15
CA GLU A 298 16.44 10.62 2.81
C GLU A 298 16.06 9.44 1.89
N LEU A 299 15.69 9.71 0.62
CA LEU A 299 15.37 8.67 -0.35
C LEU A 299 16.57 7.75 -0.61
N ARG A 300 17.77 8.32 -0.77
CA ARG A 300 19.00 7.53 -0.91
C ARG A 300 19.20 6.61 0.30
N THR A 301 19.05 7.15 1.51
CA THR A 301 19.17 6.38 2.76
C THR A 301 18.15 5.24 2.79
N ILE A 302 16.89 5.51 2.44
CA ILE A 302 15.84 4.50 2.35
C ILE A 302 16.23 3.41 1.37
N LEU A 303 16.64 3.77 0.14
CA LEU A 303 16.99 2.80 -0.91
C LEU A 303 18.22 1.96 -0.55
N GLU A 304 19.27 2.59 0.00
CA GLU A 304 20.50 1.89 0.42
C GLU A 304 20.24 0.93 1.57
N THR A 305 19.54 1.37 2.62
CA THR A 305 19.24 0.49 3.76
C THR A 305 18.28 -0.61 3.38
N THR A 306 17.24 -0.32 2.59
CA THR A 306 16.30 -1.36 2.10
C THR A 306 17.06 -2.44 1.32
N ALA A 307 18.04 -2.05 0.49
CA ALA A 307 18.88 -3.01 -0.22
C ALA A 307 19.81 -3.81 0.72
N ALA A 308 20.42 -3.17 1.72
CA ALA A 308 21.26 -3.83 2.72
C ALA A 308 20.49 -4.88 3.53
N GLU A 309 19.23 -4.57 3.87
CA GLU A 309 18.30 -5.46 4.57
C GLU A 309 17.67 -6.53 3.65
N ARG A 310 17.98 -6.52 2.35
CA ARG A 310 17.36 -7.43 1.34
C ARG A 310 15.83 -7.33 1.28
N LEU A 311 15.28 -6.18 1.67
CA LEU A 311 13.88 -5.84 1.53
C LEU A 311 13.58 -5.37 0.10
N LEU A 312 12.31 -5.44 -0.31
CA LEU A 312 11.89 -4.90 -1.60
C LEU A 312 11.57 -3.41 -1.51
N VAL A 313 11.53 -2.75 -2.67
CA VAL A 313 11.14 -1.35 -2.81
C VAL A 313 9.88 -1.25 -3.65
N ALA A 314 8.86 -0.55 -3.16
CA ALA A 314 7.61 -0.31 -3.89
C ALA A 314 7.11 1.13 -3.74
N GLY A 315 5.92 1.40 -4.25
CA GLY A 315 5.24 2.69 -4.10
C GLY A 315 3.73 2.58 -4.06
N GLY A 316 3.14 3.57 -3.42
CA GLY A 316 1.73 3.90 -3.40
C GLY A 316 1.58 5.41 -3.31
N MET A 317 0.40 5.90 -3.66
CA MET A 317 0.15 7.33 -3.73
C MET A 317 -0.49 7.89 -2.47
N ASP A 318 -0.74 7.05 -1.45
CA ASP A 318 -1.45 7.41 -0.21
C ASP A 318 -2.74 8.15 -0.57
N THR A 319 -3.54 7.54 -1.46
CA THR A 319 -4.61 8.24 -2.18
C THR A 319 -5.84 8.42 -1.31
N HIS A 320 -6.19 9.67 -0.99
CA HIS A 320 -7.39 10.05 -0.23
C HIS A 320 -8.45 10.76 -1.10
N GLY A 321 -8.09 11.12 -2.34
CA GLY A 321 -8.92 11.94 -3.21
C GLY A 321 -10.12 11.19 -3.82
N ALA A 322 -10.83 11.88 -4.71
CA ALA A 322 -11.96 11.31 -5.46
C ALA A 322 -11.53 10.57 -6.74
N ASN A 323 -10.22 10.39 -6.93
CA ASN A 323 -9.63 9.76 -8.10
C ASN A 323 -8.47 8.85 -7.67
N ILE A 324 -8.33 7.67 -8.30
CA ILE A 324 -7.27 6.69 -8.05
C ILE A 324 -5.84 7.17 -8.36
N PHE A 325 -5.70 8.30 -9.05
CA PHE A 325 -4.42 8.91 -9.36
C PHE A 325 -4.03 9.97 -8.34
N TYR A 326 -4.99 10.77 -7.81
CA TYR A 326 -4.70 12.00 -7.08
C TYR A 326 -5.29 12.08 -5.68
N ASN A 327 -4.61 12.83 -4.82
CA ASN A 327 -5.10 13.18 -3.48
C ASN A 327 -6.09 14.35 -3.44
N MET A 328 -5.99 15.28 -4.39
CA MET A 328 -6.90 16.43 -4.48
C MET A 328 -7.95 16.22 -5.57
N ALA A 329 -9.12 16.86 -5.40
CA ALA A 329 -10.12 16.91 -6.46
C ALA A 329 -9.55 17.74 -7.62
N SER A 330 -9.04 17.08 -8.65
CA SER A 330 -8.74 17.74 -9.92
C SER A 330 -10.01 17.72 -10.79
N PRO A 331 -10.54 18.88 -11.21
CA PRO A 331 -11.72 18.95 -12.07
C PRO A 331 -11.48 18.44 -13.50
N ALA A 332 -10.27 18.00 -13.86
CA ALA A 332 -9.84 17.86 -15.25
C ALA A 332 -9.47 16.44 -15.70
N PHE A 333 -10.04 15.38 -15.14
CA PHE A 333 -9.76 14.02 -15.64
C PHE A 333 -11.01 13.15 -15.72
N GLN A 334 -11.55 13.04 -16.94
CA GLN A 334 -12.42 11.94 -17.36
C GLN A 334 -11.54 10.95 -18.13
N ILE A 335 -11.67 9.65 -17.79
CA ILE A 335 -10.93 8.54 -18.42
C ILE A 335 -11.44 8.32 -19.84
#